data_AF-J2VJB8-F1
#
_entry.id   AF-J2VJB8-F1
#
_cell.length_a   1.000
_cell.length_b   1.000
_cell.length_c   1.000
_cell.angle_alpha   90.00
_cell.angle_beta   90.00
_cell.angle_gamma   90.00
#
_symmetry.space_group_name_H-M   'P 1'
#
loop_
_entity.id
_entity.type
_entity.pdbx_description
1 polymer ?
#
loop_
_entity_poly.entity_id
_entity_poly.type
_entity_poly.pdbx_seq_one_letter_code
_entity_poly.pdbx_strand_id
1 'polypeptide(L)'
;EKWGDYRKKCWALARTNQSTTLKGKDEMRGYLLLATACDGTLATVAKFTSIRVVCNNTLEVATSGVGGVKVPHSTSFNAQAVKSELGLALSSWDDFMYQMKQLSQRKVTTLESEQFIRRLFEAGDSFDYAPANARAMKSVQELFEGRGRGAELASAKGTAFGLLNSVTEFIDHERRARSTDFRIDSAWFGQGAILKEKARVFAVNLTN
;
A
#
# COMPACT_ATOMS: atom_id res chain seq x y z
N GLU A 1 13.61 14.85 1.42
CA GLU A 1 14.19 13.97 0.40
C GLU A 1 14.99 12.89 1.12
N LYS A 2 14.79 11.60 0.83
CA LYS A 2 15.57 10.49 1.40
C LYS A 2 16.14 9.69 0.23
N TRP A 3 17.46 9.63 0.12
CA TRP A 3 18.18 8.88 -0.90
C TRP A 3 18.69 7.56 -0.29
N GLY A 4 18.34 6.41 -0.89
CA GLY A 4 18.84 5.08 -0.51
C GLY A 4 20.03 4.65 -1.37
N ASP A 5 20.94 3.86 -0.80
CA ASP A 5 22.30 3.58 -1.31
C ASP A 5 22.38 2.74 -2.61
N TYR A 6 23.43 3.01 -3.38
CA TYR A 6 23.66 2.83 -4.81
C TYR A 6 24.37 1.53 -5.18
N ARG A 7 23.65 0.41 -5.37
CA ARG A 7 24.19 -0.64 -6.26
C ARG A 7 23.24 -1.22 -7.30
N LYS A 8 21.91 -1.03 -7.23
CA LYS A 8 20.98 -1.60 -8.24
C LYS A 8 19.72 -0.78 -8.52
N LYS A 9 19.06 -0.19 -7.51
CA LYS A 9 17.80 0.58 -7.68
C LYS A 9 17.82 1.89 -6.89
N CYS A 10 17.36 2.98 -7.49
CA CYS A 10 17.20 4.29 -6.87
C CYS A 10 15.70 4.63 -6.78
N TRP A 11 15.28 5.30 -5.70
CA TRP A 11 13.90 5.74 -5.54
C TRP A 11 13.80 7.08 -4.80
N ALA A 12 12.72 7.80 -5.03
CA ALA A 12 12.38 9.05 -4.36
C ALA A 12 10.87 9.14 -4.14
N LEU A 13 10.46 9.77 -3.03
CA LEU A 13 9.07 10.13 -2.75
C LEU A 13 8.93 11.65 -2.83
N ALA A 14 8.14 12.12 -3.79
CA ALA A 14 7.80 13.53 -3.95
C ALA A 14 6.40 13.80 -3.38
N ARG A 15 6.26 14.84 -2.55
CA ARG A 15 4.97 15.22 -1.95
C ARG A 15 4.10 15.93 -2.99
N THR A 16 2.84 15.54 -3.15
CA THR A 16 1.94 16.04 -4.22
C THR A 16 1.02 17.18 -3.76
N ASN A 17 1.24 17.73 -2.56
CA ASN A 17 0.34 18.65 -1.84
C ASN A 17 -1.08 18.12 -1.56
N GLN A 18 -1.39 16.89 -1.97
CA GLN A 18 -2.64 16.22 -1.65
C GLN A 18 -2.62 15.73 -0.20
N SER A 19 -3.68 16.03 0.54
CA SER A 19 -3.87 15.52 1.90
C SER A 19 -5.35 15.49 2.25
N THR A 20 -5.76 14.53 3.05
CA THR A 20 -7.12 14.41 3.55
C THR A 20 -7.10 13.89 4.97
N THR A 21 -8.00 14.42 5.80
CA THR A 21 -8.15 14.03 7.20
C THR A 21 -9.39 13.16 7.37
N LEU A 22 -9.20 11.94 7.86
CA LEU A 22 -10.27 11.03 8.27
C LEU A 22 -10.71 11.33 9.71
N LYS A 23 -11.77 10.65 10.15
CA LYS A 23 -12.35 10.80 11.50
C LYS A 23 -11.27 10.63 12.57
N GLY A 24 -11.28 11.51 13.58
CA GLY A 24 -10.31 11.46 14.67
C GLY A 24 -8.95 12.09 14.34
N LYS A 25 -8.92 13.03 13.38
CA LYS A 25 -7.69 13.74 12.95
C LYS A 25 -6.62 12.81 12.35
N ASP A 26 -7.04 11.71 11.73
CA ASP A 26 -6.15 10.75 11.09
C ASP A 26 -5.81 11.22 9.66
N GLU A 27 -4.56 11.62 9.43
CA GLU A 27 -4.13 12.28 8.19
C GLU A 27 -3.53 11.28 7.19
N MET A 28 -4.01 11.34 5.95
CA MET A 28 -3.42 10.67 4.80
C MET A 28 -2.90 11.70 3.80
N ARG A 29 -1.68 11.48 3.29
CA ARG A 29 -0.99 12.39 2.36
C ARG A 29 -0.65 11.67 1.06
N GLY A 30 -0.80 12.37 -0.06
CA GLY A 30 -0.42 11.90 -1.38
C GLY A 30 1.06 12.12 -1.67
N TYR A 31 1.69 11.11 -2.27
CA TYR A 31 3.06 11.12 -2.73
C TYR A 31 3.17 10.49 -4.11
N LEU A 32 4.11 10.98 -4.91
CA LEU A 32 4.57 10.36 -6.14
C LEU A 32 5.85 9.58 -5.83
N LEU A 33 5.78 8.25 -5.89
CA LEU A 33 6.92 7.35 -5.80
C LEU A 33 7.56 7.23 -7.18
N LEU A 34 8.80 7.69 -7.30
CA LEU A 34 9.64 7.52 -8.46
C LEU A 34 10.68 6.45 -8.17
N ALA A 35 10.86 5.48 -9.05
CA ALA A 35 11.91 4.48 -8.91
C ALA A 35 12.50 4.09 -10.26
N THR A 36 13.78 3.74 -10.28
CA THR A 36 14.48 3.26 -11.47
C THR A 36 15.60 2.31 -11.07
N ALA A 37 15.98 1.38 -11.93
CA ALA A 37 17.09 0.48 -11.70
C ALA A 37 18.19 0.64 -12.74
N CYS A 38 19.45 0.77 -12.32
CA CYS A 38 20.57 0.89 -13.24
C CYS A 38 21.01 -0.48 -13.82
N ASP A 39 20.47 -1.58 -13.30
CA ASP A 39 20.79 -2.95 -13.69
C ASP A 39 19.75 -3.59 -14.62
N GLY A 40 18.76 -2.82 -15.10
CA GLY A 40 17.70 -3.28 -16.00
C GLY A 40 16.62 -4.15 -15.34
N THR A 41 16.67 -4.37 -14.02
CA THR A 41 15.68 -5.20 -13.30
C THR A 41 14.36 -4.46 -13.02
N LEU A 42 14.30 -3.15 -13.25
CA LEU A 42 13.12 -2.32 -13.09
C LEU A 42 13.13 -1.20 -14.13
N ALA A 43 12.01 -1.02 -14.83
CA ALA A 43 11.76 0.17 -15.63
C ALA A 43 11.80 1.45 -14.77
N THR A 44 11.90 2.63 -15.39
CA THR A 44 11.61 3.86 -14.65
C THR A 44 10.11 3.92 -14.37
N VAL A 45 9.73 3.87 -13.10
CA VAL A 45 8.34 3.78 -12.64
C VAL A 45 7.97 5.04 -11.83
N ALA A 46 6.76 5.55 -12.07
CA ALA A 46 6.15 6.62 -11.29
C ALA A 46 4.76 6.19 -10.79
N LYS A 47 4.58 6.05 -9.47
CA LYS A 47 3.34 5.59 -8.83
C LYS A 47 2.77 6.63 -7.88
N PHE A 48 1.47 6.87 -7.94
CA PHE A 48 0.80 7.59 -6.87
C PHE A 48 0.60 6.67 -5.68
N THR A 49 0.97 7.16 -4.50
CA THR A 49 0.89 6.43 -3.25
C THR A 49 0.31 7.34 -2.18
N SER A 50 -0.41 6.75 -1.25
CA SER A 50 -0.86 7.38 -0.02
C SER A 50 0.03 6.95 1.12
N ILE A 51 0.34 7.88 2.02
CA ILE A 51 0.99 7.60 3.29
C ILE A 51 0.06 8.02 4.42
N ARG A 52 -0.32 7.07 5.27
CA ARG A 52 -0.99 7.37 6.54
C ARG A 52 0.05 7.83 7.56
N VAL A 53 -0.05 9.07 8.01
CA VAL A 53 1.03 9.77 8.72
C VAL A 53 1.41 9.08 10.03
N VAL A 54 0.42 8.57 10.77
CA VAL A 54 0.65 8.00 12.12
C VAL A 54 1.42 6.68 12.13
N CYS A 55 1.39 5.93 11.02
CA CYS A 55 2.05 4.63 10.91
C CYS A 55 3.11 4.57 9.80
N ASN A 56 3.15 5.59 8.93
CA ASN A 56 3.99 5.66 7.73
C ASN A 56 3.80 4.45 6.81
N ASN A 57 2.57 3.97 6.67
CA ASN A 57 2.21 2.88 5.75
C ASN A 57 2.04 3.46 4.35
N THR A 58 2.68 2.86 3.35
CA THR A 58 2.59 3.25 1.94
C THR A 58 1.62 2.33 1.21
N LEU A 59 0.51 2.88 0.73
CA LEU A 59 -0.48 2.17 -0.08
C LEU A 59 -0.59 2.82 -1.47
N GLU A 60 -0.57 2.01 -2.51
CA GLU A 60 -0.72 2.49 -3.89
C GLU A 60 -2.13 3.06 -4.12
N VAL A 61 -2.19 4.24 -4.75
CA VAL A 61 -3.44 4.84 -5.21
C VAL A 61 -3.65 4.30 -6.62
N ALA A 62 -4.59 3.36 -6.77
CA ALA A 62 -4.90 2.79 -8.07
C ALA A 62 -5.40 3.89 -9.02
N THR A 63 -4.72 4.05 -10.14
CA THR A 63 -5.10 4.98 -11.22
C THR A 63 -5.82 4.19 -12.31
N SER A 64 -6.81 4.81 -12.93
CA SER A 64 -7.72 4.20 -13.91
C SER A 64 -6.99 3.68 -15.16
N GLY A 65 -6.33 2.52 -15.07
CA GLY A 65 -5.75 1.81 -16.20
C GLY A 65 -4.47 1.04 -15.88
N VAL A 66 -3.53 1.61 -15.11
CA VAL A 66 -2.27 0.96 -14.74
C VAL A 66 -1.76 1.58 -13.44
N GLY A 67 -1.34 0.76 -12.48
CA GLY A 67 -0.76 1.18 -11.19
C GLY A 67 0.57 1.93 -11.31
N GLY A 68 0.50 3.15 -11.86
CA GLY A 68 1.63 4.02 -12.17
C GLY A 68 2.18 3.91 -13.59
N VAL A 69 2.85 4.98 -14.02
CA VAL A 69 3.52 5.12 -15.31
C VAL A 69 4.79 4.29 -15.31
N LYS A 70 5.01 3.46 -16.33
CA LYS A 70 6.24 2.68 -16.50
C LYS A 70 6.90 2.99 -17.84
N VAL A 71 8.16 3.39 -17.79
CA VAL A 71 8.99 3.68 -18.98
C VAL A 71 10.15 2.69 -19.02
N PRO A 72 10.10 1.67 -19.91
CA PRO A 72 11.21 0.75 -20.11
C PRO A 72 12.47 1.49 -20.59
N HIS A 73 13.65 1.05 -20.15
CA HIS A 73 14.93 1.65 -20.61
C HIS A 73 15.23 1.41 -22.09
N SER A 74 14.50 0.51 -22.75
CA SER A 74 14.58 0.24 -24.18
C SER A 74 13.80 1.24 -25.04
N THR A 75 13.11 2.21 -24.43
CA THR A 75 12.25 3.19 -25.14
C THR A 75 12.74 4.63 -24.94
N SER A 76 12.46 5.48 -25.92
CA SER A 76 12.73 6.92 -25.79
C SER A 76 11.75 7.57 -24.82
N PHE A 77 12.26 8.41 -23.92
CA PHE A 77 11.46 9.08 -22.91
C PHE A 77 10.58 10.16 -23.53
N ASN A 78 9.25 9.99 -23.47
CA ASN A 78 8.27 10.99 -23.88
C ASN A 78 7.72 11.73 -22.65
N ALA A 79 8.31 12.88 -22.34
CA ALA A 79 7.94 13.69 -21.19
C ALA A 79 6.46 14.12 -21.18
N GLN A 80 5.89 14.42 -22.36
CA GLN A 80 4.52 14.92 -22.47
C GLN A 80 3.51 13.81 -22.21
N ALA A 81 3.76 12.60 -22.72
CA ALA A 81 2.95 11.42 -22.44
C ALA A 81 2.98 11.07 -20.93
N VAL A 82 4.18 11.02 -20.34
CA VAL A 82 4.35 10.76 -18.91
C VAL A 82 3.63 11.81 -18.06
N LYS A 83 3.75 13.09 -18.39
CA LYS A 83 3.07 14.18 -17.70
C LYS A 83 1.55 14.06 -17.81
N SER A 84 1.03 13.73 -18.99
CA SER A 84 -0.40 13.54 -19.20
C SER A 84 -0.94 12.38 -18.35
N GLU A 85 -0.24 11.24 -18.35
CA GLU A 85 -0.64 10.06 -17.58
C GLU A 85 -0.59 10.32 -16.06
N LEU A 86 0.46 11.01 -15.59
CA LEU A 86 0.53 11.48 -14.20
C LEU A 86 -0.57 12.50 -13.85
N GLY A 87 -0.99 13.33 -14.81
CA GLY A 87 -2.08 14.29 -14.65
C GLY A 87 -3.44 13.62 -14.50
N LEU A 88 -3.73 12.59 -15.29
CA LEU A 88 -4.94 11.76 -15.17
C LEU A 88 -4.95 10.99 -13.84
N ALA A 89 -3.79 10.57 -13.37
CA ALA A 89 -3.65 9.91 -12.09
C ALA A 89 -3.97 10.80 -10.87
N LEU A 90 -3.79 12.13 -10.98
CA LEU A 90 -4.16 13.06 -9.91
C LEU A 90 -5.68 13.08 -9.66
N SER A 91 -6.50 12.91 -10.70
CA SER A 91 -7.96 12.81 -10.52
C SER A 91 -8.41 11.57 -9.75
N SER A 92 -7.57 10.53 -9.65
CA SER A 92 -7.88 9.32 -8.87
C SER A 92 -7.73 9.49 -7.35
N TRP A 93 -7.15 10.61 -6.88
CA TRP A 93 -6.97 10.86 -5.46
C TRP A 93 -8.31 11.00 -4.72
N ASP A 94 -9.26 11.75 -5.28
CA ASP A 94 -10.55 12.01 -4.62
C ASP A 94 -11.38 10.73 -4.49
N ASP A 95 -11.42 9.90 -5.54
CA ASP A 95 -12.08 8.59 -5.52
C ASP A 95 -11.43 7.64 -4.50
N PHE A 96 -10.10 7.62 -4.45
CA PHE A 96 -9.37 6.84 -3.47
C PHE A 96 -9.70 7.27 -2.04
N MET A 97 -9.67 8.58 -1.78
CA MET A 97 -10.00 9.10 -0.45
C MET A 97 -11.47 8.91 -0.09
N TYR A 98 -12.38 8.96 -1.08
CA TYR A 98 -13.77 8.58 -0.90
C TYR A 98 -13.91 7.13 -0.42
N GLN A 99 -13.22 6.18 -1.06
CA GLN A 99 -13.18 4.79 -0.61
C GLN A 99 -12.61 4.66 0.81
N MET A 100 -11.48 5.31 1.11
CA MET A 100 -10.88 5.24 2.45
C MET A 100 -11.83 5.78 3.53
N LYS A 101 -12.61 6.83 3.20
CA LYS A 101 -13.64 7.36 4.10
C LYS A 101 -14.75 6.35 4.36
N GLN A 102 -15.25 5.66 3.34
CA GLN A 102 -16.24 4.59 3.49
C GLN A 102 -15.71 3.45 4.39
N LEU A 103 -14.48 2.99 4.12
CA LEU A 103 -13.82 1.96 4.93
C LEU A 103 -13.66 2.37 6.40
N SER A 104 -13.42 3.66 6.67
CA SER A 104 -13.28 4.19 8.04
C SER A 104 -14.59 4.24 8.81
N GLN A 105 -15.73 4.10 8.12
CA GLN A 105 -17.07 4.12 8.70
C GLN A 105 -17.66 2.71 8.82
N ARG A 106 -17.23 1.76 7.97
CA ARG A 106 -17.64 0.35 8.03
C ARG A 106 -16.98 -0.37 9.22
N LYS A 107 -17.77 -0.64 10.26
CA LYS A 107 -17.35 -1.51 11.37
C LYS A 107 -17.20 -2.95 10.91
N VAL A 108 -16.28 -3.71 11.49
CA VAL A 108 -16.01 -5.11 11.14
C VAL A 108 -16.07 -5.95 12.41
N THR A 109 -16.76 -7.08 12.36
CA THR A 109 -16.82 -8.06 13.46
C THR A 109 -15.54 -8.89 13.53
N THR A 110 -15.26 -9.51 14.68
CA THR A 110 -14.10 -10.41 14.82
C THR A 110 -14.10 -11.54 13.79
N LEU A 111 -15.27 -12.13 13.54
CA LEU A 111 -15.41 -13.19 12.54
C LEU A 111 -15.12 -12.69 11.12
N GLU A 112 -15.61 -11.51 10.75
CA GLU A 112 -15.30 -10.91 9.45
C GLU A 112 -13.81 -10.60 9.31
N SER A 113 -13.15 -10.09 10.36
CA SER A 113 -11.70 -9.80 10.30
C SER A 113 -10.88 -11.07 10.15
N GLU A 114 -11.21 -12.13 10.88
CA GLU A 114 -10.53 -13.43 10.78
C GLU A 114 -10.70 -14.03 9.39
N GLN A 115 -11.92 -14.02 8.83
CA GLN A 115 -12.20 -14.52 7.49
C GLN A 115 -11.49 -13.70 6.41
N PHE A 116 -11.45 -12.39 6.56
CA PHE A 116 -10.71 -11.50 5.66
C PHE A 116 -9.23 -11.86 5.63
N ILE A 117 -8.60 -11.95 6.79
CA ILE A 117 -7.17 -12.25 6.92
C ILE A 117 -6.88 -13.64 6.35
N ARG A 118 -7.71 -14.63 6.72
CA ARG A 118 -7.58 -16.00 6.22
C ARG A 118 -7.63 -16.04 4.70
N ARG A 119 -8.66 -15.46 4.08
CA ARG A 119 -8.80 -15.43 2.61
C ARG A 119 -7.64 -14.69 1.94
N LEU A 120 -7.16 -13.61 2.56
CA LEU A 120 -6.06 -12.82 1.99
C LEU A 120 -4.77 -13.64 1.86
N PHE A 121 -4.42 -14.41 2.90
CA PHE A 121 -3.19 -15.19 2.98
C PHE A 121 -3.31 -16.63 2.45
N GLU A 122 -4.50 -17.23 2.42
CA GLU A 122 -4.73 -18.58 1.88
C GLU A 122 -4.99 -18.59 0.37
N ALA A 123 -5.56 -17.53 -0.21
CA ALA A 123 -5.82 -17.46 -1.65
C ALA A 123 -4.55 -17.13 -2.48
N GLY A 124 -3.38 -17.64 -2.08
CA GLY A 124 -2.16 -17.63 -2.88
C GLY A 124 -1.83 -19.07 -3.31
N ASP A 125 -1.66 -19.29 -4.61
CA ASP A 125 -1.53 -20.63 -5.26
C ASP A 125 -0.32 -21.49 -4.81
N SER A 126 0.45 -21.07 -3.81
CA SER A 126 1.65 -21.78 -3.37
C SER A 126 1.42 -22.50 -2.04
N PHE A 127 1.26 -23.82 -2.12
CA PHE A 127 1.13 -24.76 -0.98
C PHE A 127 2.34 -24.77 -0.01
N ASP A 128 3.47 -24.14 -0.35
CA ASP A 128 4.72 -24.12 0.43
C ASP A 128 4.74 -23.20 1.67
N TYR A 129 3.68 -22.43 1.94
CA TYR A 129 3.72 -21.33 2.91
C TYR A 129 2.85 -21.50 4.17
N ALA A 130 2.21 -22.65 4.38
CA ALA A 130 1.19 -22.80 5.44
C ALA A 130 1.64 -22.34 6.86
N PRO A 131 2.83 -22.69 7.38
CA PRO A 131 3.27 -22.22 8.71
C PRO A 131 3.70 -20.74 8.73
N ALA A 132 4.25 -20.24 7.62
CA ALA A 132 4.65 -18.84 7.48
C ALA A 132 3.41 -17.93 7.41
N ASN A 133 2.35 -18.39 6.76
CA ASN A 133 1.06 -17.72 6.69
C ASN A 133 0.38 -17.68 8.05
N ALA A 134 0.42 -18.75 8.85
CA ALA A 134 -0.17 -18.75 10.20
C ALA A 134 0.41 -17.65 11.10
N ARG A 135 1.74 -17.46 11.07
CA ARG A 135 2.40 -16.38 11.82
C ARG A 135 2.04 -14.99 11.29
N ALA A 136 2.00 -14.83 9.97
CA ALA A 136 1.60 -13.57 9.33
C ALA A 136 0.15 -13.19 9.67
N MET A 137 -0.77 -14.14 9.59
CA MET A 137 -2.17 -13.96 9.95
C MET A 137 -2.32 -13.53 11.41
N LYS A 138 -1.60 -14.20 12.33
CA LYS A 138 -1.60 -13.83 13.75
C LYS A 138 -1.07 -12.41 13.97
N SER A 139 0.05 -12.04 13.34
CA SER A 139 0.61 -10.68 13.46
C SER A 139 -0.36 -9.62 12.95
N VAL A 140 -1.02 -9.84 11.81
CA VAL A 140 -2.02 -8.91 11.26
C VAL A 140 -3.22 -8.78 12.18
N GLN A 141 -3.68 -9.88 12.78
CA GLN A 141 -4.77 -9.87 13.76
C GLN A 141 -4.38 -9.05 15.00
N GLU A 142 -3.21 -9.30 15.60
CA GLU A 142 -2.72 -8.52 16.75
C GLU A 142 -2.61 -7.02 16.44
N LEU A 143 -2.13 -6.66 15.24
CA LEU A 143 -2.06 -5.28 14.77
C LEU A 143 -3.46 -4.63 14.67
N PHE A 144 -4.44 -5.38 14.17
CA PHE A 144 -5.82 -4.92 14.07
C PHE A 144 -6.49 -4.74 15.46
N GLU A 145 -6.16 -5.61 16.42
CA GLU A 145 -6.72 -5.62 17.77
C GLU A 145 -6.14 -4.56 18.72
N GLY A 146 -5.26 -3.69 18.23
CA GLY A 146 -4.78 -2.52 18.99
C GLY A 146 -3.26 -2.39 19.07
N ARG A 147 -2.50 -3.40 18.65
CA ARG A 147 -1.02 -3.31 18.63
C ARG A 147 -0.51 -2.39 17.51
N GLY A 148 -1.28 -2.23 16.44
CA GLY A 148 -0.90 -1.43 15.28
C GLY A 148 -0.84 0.07 15.56
N ARG A 149 0.02 0.78 14.84
CA ARG A 149 0.17 2.23 14.99
C ARG A 149 -1.11 2.94 14.57
N GLY A 150 -1.73 3.64 15.53
CA GLY A 150 -3.00 4.32 15.33
C GLY A 150 -4.20 3.38 15.16
N ALA A 151 -4.10 2.12 15.60
CA ALA A 151 -5.22 1.17 15.60
C ALA A 151 -6.39 1.66 16.46
N GLU A 152 -6.10 2.39 17.54
CA GLU A 152 -7.10 2.99 18.44
C GLU A 152 -7.77 4.27 17.91
N LEU A 153 -7.34 4.81 16.77
CA LEU A 153 -7.94 6.00 16.20
C LEU A 153 -9.38 5.74 15.73
N ALA A 154 -10.24 6.76 15.79
CA ALA A 154 -11.66 6.63 15.46
C ALA A 154 -11.93 6.18 14.02
N SER A 155 -11.02 6.50 13.10
CA SER A 155 -10.99 6.03 11.70
C SER A 155 -10.65 4.56 11.55
N ALA A 156 -9.93 3.95 12.49
CA ALA A 156 -9.32 2.64 12.37
C ALA A 156 -9.96 1.59 13.30
N LYS A 157 -10.26 1.95 14.55
CA LYS A 157 -10.66 1.00 15.61
C LYS A 157 -11.90 0.18 15.22
N GLY A 158 -11.69 -1.11 14.99
CA GLY A 158 -12.74 -2.05 14.59
C GLY A 158 -13.41 -1.72 13.26
N THR A 159 -12.68 -1.11 12.31
CA THR A 159 -13.19 -0.72 10.98
C THR A 159 -12.48 -1.47 9.86
N ALA A 160 -13.08 -1.51 8.68
CA ALA A 160 -12.44 -2.06 7.48
C ALA A 160 -11.17 -1.28 7.11
N PHE A 161 -11.13 0.03 7.38
CA PHE A 161 -9.92 0.84 7.23
C PHE A 161 -8.82 0.39 8.20
N GLY A 162 -9.15 0.12 9.47
CA GLY A 162 -8.20 -0.42 10.44
C GLY A 162 -7.60 -1.76 10.00
N LEU A 163 -8.43 -2.63 9.41
CA LEU A 163 -8.00 -3.93 8.89
C LEU A 163 -7.08 -3.80 7.66
N LEU A 164 -7.35 -2.85 6.76
CA LEU A 164 -6.43 -2.52 5.67
C LEU A 164 -5.09 -1.96 6.22
N ASN A 165 -5.16 -1.13 7.25
CA ASN A 165 -3.97 -0.55 7.87
C ASN A 165 -3.10 -1.60 8.59
N SER A 166 -3.69 -2.60 9.24
CA SER A 166 -2.92 -3.68 9.88
C SER A 166 -2.15 -4.52 8.85
N VAL A 167 -2.76 -4.80 7.69
CA VAL A 167 -2.07 -5.51 6.59
C VAL A 167 -0.94 -4.67 6.01
N THR A 168 -1.19 -3.41 5.69
CA THR A 168 -0.16 -2.52 5.11
C THR A 168 0.99 -2.29 6.10
N GLU A 169 0.69 -2.15 7.39
CA GLU A 169 1.70 -2.03 8.45
C GLU A 169 2.56 -3.28 8.56
N PHE A 170 1.93 -4.46 8.56
CA PHE A 170 2.64 -5.73 8.58
C PHE A 170 3.62 -5.81 7.40
N ILE A 171 3.18 -5.47 6.19
CA ILE A 171 4.00 -5.56 4.99
C ILE A 171 5.17 -4.57 5.01
N ASP A 172 4.92 -3.32 5.41
CA ASP A 172 5.92 -2.26 5.37
C ASP A 172 6.95 -2.37 6.51
N HIS A 173 6.55 -2.89 7.67
CA HIS A 173 7.35 -2.78 8.90
C HIS A 173 7.68 -4.12 9.56
N GLU A 174 6.75 -5.08 9.59
CA GLU A 174 6.91 -6.30 10.42
C GLU A 174 7.28 -7.57 9.63
N ARG A 175 7.00 -7.59 8.32
CA ARG A 175 7.27 -8.77 7.49
C ARG A 175 8.77 -9.05 7.48
N ARG A 176 9.14 -10.28 7.82
CA ARG A 176 10.53 -10.74 7.78
C ARG A 176 11.07 -10.66 6.36
N ALA A 177 12.26 -10.09 6.23
CA ALA A 177 12.99 -9.92 4.99
C ALA A 177 14.49 -10.11 5.24
N ARG A 178 15.25 -10.41 4.19
CA ARG A 178 16.72 -10.56 4.27
C ARG A 178 17.42 -9.26 4.65
N SER A 179 16.84 -8.12 4.26
CA SER A 179 17.30 -6.78 4.60
C SER A 179 16.13 -5.80 4.55
N THR A 180 16.30 -4.61 5.13
CA THR A 180 15.33 -3.52 5.04
C THR A 180 15.05 -3.13 3.60
N ASP A 181 16.10 -3.04 2.76
CA ASP A 181 15.94 -2.69 1.34
C ASP A 181 15.12 -3.73 0.58
N PHE A 182 15.33 -5.02 0.86
CA PHE A 182 14.53 -6.09 0.26
C PHE A 182 13.06 -6.00 0.70
N ARG A 183 12.79 -5.58 1.95
CA ARG A 183 11.42 -5.34 2.42
C ARG A 183 10.78 -4.18 1.66
N ILE A 184 11.48 -3.05 1.53
CA ILE A 184 10.99 -1.87 0.82
C ILE A 184 10.71 -2.21 -0.66
N ASP A 185 11.64 -2.89 -1.34
CA ASP A 185 11.47 -3.31 -2.73
C ASP A 185 10.25 -4.23 -2.89
N SER A 186 10.11 -5.22 -2.01
CA SER A 186 8.94 -6.11 -2.00
C SER A 186 7.64 -5.37 -1.71
N ALA A 187 7.66 -4.42 -0.76
CA ALA A 187 6.51 -3.63 -0.36
C ALA A 187 6.02 -2.67 -1.45
N TRP A 188 6.89 -2.15 -2.31
CA TRP A 188 6.51 -1.19 -3.35
C TRP A 188 6.39 -1.79 -4.76
N PHE A 189 7.18 -2.81 -5.08
CA PHE A 189 7.31 -3.34 -6.44
C PHE A 189 7.12 -4.86 -6.54
N GLY A 190 7.15 -5.59 -5.42
CA GLY A 190 7.08 -7.04 -5.41
C GLY A 190 5.79 -7.59 -4.81
N GLN A 191 5.90 -8.76 -4.18
CA GLN A 191 4.75 -9.48 -3.60
C GLN A 191 4.06 -8.71 -2.47
N GLY A 192 4.77 -7.83 -1.76
CA GLY A 192 4.16 -6.95 -0.77
C GLY A 192 3.20 -5.95 -1.40
N ALA A 193 3.55 -5.36 -2.55
CA ALA A 193 2.66 -4.44 -3.28
C ALA A 193 1.38 -5.14 -3.76
N ILE A 194 1.51 -6.34 -4.32
CA ILE A 194 0.38 -7.16 -4.78
C ILE A 194 -0.56 -7.49 -3.61
N LEU A 195 0.01 -7.89 -2.47
CA LEU A 195 -0.77 -8.23 -1.29
C LEU A 195 -1.50 -7.01 -0.70
N LYS A 196 -0.89 -5.82 -0.72
CA LYS A 196 -1.53 -4.57 -0.30
C LYS A 196 -2.71 -4.20 -1.21
N GLU A 197 -2.55 -4.33 -2.52
CA GLU A 197 -3.64 -4.07 -3.46
C GLU A 197 -4.79 -5.07 -3.29
N LYS A 198 -4.48 -6.37 -3.15
CA LYS A 198 -5.49 -7.40 -2.86
C LYS A 198 -6.25 -7.10 -1.57
N ALA A 199 -5.54 -6.69 -0.50
CA ALA A 199 -6.16 -6.31 0.75
C ALA A 199 -7.08 -5.09 0.60
N ARG A 200 -6.67 -4.09 -0.20
CA ARG A 200 -7.50 -2.92 -0.53
C ARG A 200 -8.78 -3.33 -1.25
N VAL A 201 -8.68 -4.15 -2.29
CA VAL A 201 -9.84 -4.66 -3.04
C VAL A 201 -10.77 -5.46 -2.13
N PHE A 202 -10.23 -6.35 -1.30
CA PHE A 202 -11.04 -7.11 -0.33
C PHE A 202 -11.74 -6.17 0.66
N ALA A 203 -11.08 -5.11 1.12
CA ALA A 203 -11.65 -4.18 2.07
C ALA A 203 -12.80 -3.38 1.44
N VAL A 204 -12.63 -2.91 0.19
CA VAL A 204 -13.69 -2.23 -0.57
C VAL A 204 -14.89 -3.14 -0.79
N ASN A 205 -14.68 -4.44 -1.00
CA ASN A 205 -15.79 -5.39 -1.13
C ASN A 205 -16.59 -5.60 0.17
N LEU A 206 -16.08 -5.20 1.35
CA LEU A 206 -16.85 -5.24 2.60
C LEU A 206 -17.88 -4.09 2.70
N THR A 207 -17.78 -3.08 1.82
CA THR A 207 -18.69 -1.93 1.77
C THR A 207 -19.77 -2.03 0.70
N ASN A 208 -19.68 -3.03 -0.17
CA ASN A 208 -20.70 -3.35 -1.18
C ASN A 208 -21.71 -4.35 -0.61
#